data_AF-A0A3B0UE28-F1
#
_entry.id   AF-A0A3B0UE28-F1
#
_cell.length_a   1.000
_cell.length_b   1.000
_cell.length_c   1.000
_cell.angle_alpha   90.00
_cell.angle_beta   90.00
_cell.angle_gamma   90.00
#
_symmetry.space_group_name_H-M   'P 1'
#
loop_
_entity.id
_entity.type
_entity.pdbx_description
1 polymer ?
#
loop_
_entity_poly.entity_id
_entity_poly.type
_entity_poly.pdbx_seq_one_letter_code
_entity_poly.pdbx_strand_id
1 'polypeptide(L)'
;MFAVSPAFSNITRMRETFDQLQVQLATGERAQTLSDMGPGRGTSIDMRAQLAKSQAFQNNIAMVGVRLDILDLSITRFDQIEGEVRQMAASDSTGENQINLTTAQNYARSSLDEVINLLNTDL
;
A
#
# COMPACT_ATOMS: atom_id res chain seq x y z
N MET A 1 -68.27 23.59 6.29
CA MET A 1 -66.87 24.00 6.05
C MET A 1 -66.07 22.73 5.81
N PHE A 2 -65.71 22.46 4.56
CA PHE A 2 -65.04 21.21 4.16
C PHE A 2 -63.55 21.29 4.50
N ALA A 3 -63.01 20.20 5.06
CA ALA A 3 -61.62 20.13 5.51
C ALA A 3 -60.66 20.12 4.30
N VAL A 4 -60.19 21.30 3.90
CA VAL A 4 -59.11 21.47 2.89
C VAL A 4 -57.72 21.19 3.49
N SER A 5 -57.62 21.13 4.82
CA SER A 5 -56.37 20.93 5.58
C SER A 5 -55.61 19.61 5.32
N PRO A 6 -56.25 18.42 5.17
CA PRO A 6 -55.53 17.16 4.95
C PRO A 6 -54.98 17.01 3.52
N ALA A 7 -55.61 17.65 2.53
CA ALA A 7 -55.14 17.57 1.13
C ALA A 7 -53.84 18.37 0.94
N PHE A 8 -53.75 19.55 1.56
CA PHE A 8 -52.55 20.39 1.49
C PHE A 8 -51.36 19.74 2.20
N SER A 9 -51.57 19.09 3.34
CA SER A 9 -50.49 18.40 4.07
C SER A 9 -49.96 17.16 3.32
N ASN A 10 -50.81 16.44 2.60
CA ASN A 10 -50.37 15.31 1.76
C ASN A 10 -49.56 15.77 0.56
N ILE A 11 -49.94 16.88 -0.09
CA ILE A 11 -49.20 17.45 -1.23
C ILE A 11 -47.80 17.92 -0.78
N THR A 12 -47.69 18.56 0.38
CA THR A 12 -46.39 18.99 0.92
C THR A 12 -45.47 17.78 1.20
N ARG A 13 -46.00 16.70 1.78
CA ARG A 13 -45.22 15.46 2.01
C ARG A 13 -44.77 14.78 0.72
N MET A 14 -45.62 14.79 -0.32
CA MET A 14 -45.25 14.24 -1.63
C MET A 14 -44.12 15.05 -2.27
N ARG A 15 -44.15 16.38 -2.13
CA ARG A 15 -43.07 17.25 -2.60
C ARG A 15 -41.76 16.99 -1.85
N GLU A 16 -41.79 16.90 -0.53
CA GLU A 16 -40.60 16.57 0.28
C GLU A 16 -40.00 15.22 -0.10
N THR A 17 -40.84 14.21 -0.33
CA THR A 17 -40.40 12.88 -0.77
C THR A 17 -39.79 12.93 -2.17
N PHE A 18 -40.37 13.73 -3.08
CA PHE A 18 -39.84 13.90 -4.43
C PHE A 18 -38.47 14.59 -4.42
N ASP A 19 -38.32 15.64 -3.61
CA ASP A 19 -37.04 16.34 -3.44
C ASP A 19 -35.97 15.38 -2.88
N GLN A 20 -36.34 14.53 -1.90
CA GLN A 20 -35.45 13.49 -1.38
C GLN A 20 -35.04 12.47 -2.45
N LEU A 21 -35.98 11.97 -3.24
CA LEU A 21 -35.70 11.01 -4.31
C LEU A 21 -34.84 11.63 -5.42
N GLN A 22 -35.04 12.91 -5.73
CA GLN A 22 -34.22 13.62 -6.71
C GLN A 22 -32.76 13.72 -6.24
N VAL A 23 -32.54 14.02 -4.96
CA VAL A 23 -31.18 14.07 -4.43
C VAL A 23 -30.58 12.66 -4.30
N GLN A 24 -31.35 11.64 -3.91
CA GLN A 24 -30.89 10.24 -3.94
C GLN A 24 -30.51 9.77 -5.35
N LEU A 25 -31.23 10.21 -6.37
CA LEU A 25 -30.89 9.92 -7.77
C LEU A 25 -29.63 10.66 -8.20
N ALA A 26 -29.43 11.89 -7.75
CA ALA A 26 -28.25 12.69 -8.06
C ALA A 26 -26.97 12.16 -7.37
N THR A 27 -27.07 11.71 -6.12
CA THR A 27 -25.91 11.19 -5.35
C THR A 27 -25.70 9.70 -5.54
N GLY A 28 -26.73 8.96 -5.96
CA GLY A 28 -26.74 7.49 -5.96
C GLY A 28 -26.79 6.87 -4.56
N GLU A 29 -26.82 7.69 -3.51
CA GLU A 29 -26.84 7.22 -2.12
C GLU A 29 -28.28 7.18 -1.60
N ARG A 30 -28.69 6.01 -1.05
CA ARG A 30 -30.06 5.82 -0.51
C ARG A 30 -30.37 6.68 0.72
N ALA A 31 -29.34 7.17 1.42
CA ALA A 31 -29.49 8.02 2.60
C ALA A 31 -28.36 9.04 2.62
N GLN A 32 -28.71 10.33 2.71
CA GLN A 32 -27.73 11.42 2.77
C GLN A 32 -27.31 11.74 4.20
N THR A 33 -28.19 11.47 5.17
CA THR A 33 -27.91 11.75 6.58
C THR A 33 -27.94 10.47 7.41
N LEU A 34 -27.21 10.48 8.53
CA LEU A 34 -27.21 9.37 9.48
C LEU A 34 -28.59 9.10 10.09
N SER A 35 -29.48 10.09 10.05
CA SER A 35 -30.86 9.98 10.51
C SER A 35 -31.76 9.28 9.49
N ASP A 36 -31.45 9.39 8.19
CA ASP A 36 -32.24 8.78 7.09
C ASP A 36 -31.93 7.30 6.86
N MET A 37 -30.82 6.78 7.39
CA MET A 37 -30.44 5.35 7.25
C MET A 37 -31.34 4.38 8.04
N GLY A 38 -32.13 4.88 8.99
CA GLY A 38 -33.05 4.05 9.76
C GLY A 38 -32.37 2.89 10.50
N PRO A 39 -33.05 1.73 10.66
CA PRO A 39 -32.53 0.58 11.40
C PRO A 39 -31.27 -0.06 10.81
N GLY A 40 -31.02 0.14 9.51
CA GLY A 40 -29.87 -0.42 8.79
C GLY A 40 -28.56 0.38 8.95
N ARG A 41 -28.57 1.44 9.76
CA ARG A 41 -27.40 2.31 9.98
C ARG A 41 -26.21 1.57 10.61
N GLY A 42 -26.47 0.67 11.57
CA GLY A 42 -25.40 -0.05 12.26
C GLY A 42 -24.60 -0.92 11.28
N THR A 43 -25.32 -1.73 10.49
CA THR A 43 -24.71 -2.63 9.52
C THR A 43 -23.98 -1.89 8.40
N SER A 44 -24.50 -0.75 7.93
CA SER A 44 -23.80 0.05 6.90
C SER A 44 -22.53 0.70 7.44
N ILE A 45 -22.53 1.18 8.68
CA ILE A 45 -21.33 1.70 9.36
C ILE A 45 -20.30 0.58 9.56
N ASP A 46 -20.74 -0.58 10.04
CA ASP A 46 -19.87 -1.74 10.26
C ASP A 46 -19.22 -2.21 8.96
N MET A 47 -19.98 -2.27 7.86
CA MET A 47 -19.46 -2.59 6.53
C MET A 47 -18.45 -1.56 6.03
N ARG A 48 -18.73 -0.26 6.21
CA ARG A 48 -17.78 0.82 5.86
C ARG A 48 -16.50 0.74 6.71
N ALA A 49 -16.62 0.43 7.99
CA ALA A 49 -15.47 0.22 8.87
C ALA A 49 -14.64 -1.01 8.45
N GLN A 50 -15.30 -2.10 8.06
CA GLN A 50 -14.63 -3.28 7.56
C GLN A 50 -13.92 -3.02 6.22
N LEU A 51 -14.54 -2.26 5.32
CA LEU A 51 -13.93 -1.84 4.06
C LEU A 51 -12.69 -0.96 4.30
N ALA A 52 -12.79 0.04 5.18
CA ALA A 52 -11.67 0.90 5.54
C ALA A 52 -10.51 0.10 6.14
N LYS A 53 -10.81 -0.89 7.00
CA LYS A 53 -9.81 -1.80 7.56
C LYS A 53 -9.14 -2.65 6.47
N SER A 54 -9.92 -3.16 5.51
CA SER A 54 -9.38 -3.91 4.37
C SER A 54 -8.46 -3.06 3.50
N GLN A 55 -8.84 -1.82 3.19
CA GLN A 55 -8.00 -0.88 2.44
C GLN A 55 -6.70 -0.57 3.20
N ALA A 56 -6.76 -0.37 4.51
CA ALA A 56 -5.58 -0.18 5.33
C ALA A 56 -4.63 -1.39 5.29
N PHE A 57 -5.17 -2.62 5.34
CA PHE A 57 -4.34 -3.82 5.17
C PHE A 57 -3.69 -3.90 3.79
N GLN A 58 -4.41 -3.57 2.73
CA GLN A 58 -3.86 -3.56 1.36
C GLN A 58 -2.69 -2.56 1.24
N ASN A 59 -2.84 -1.36 1.80
CA ASN A 59 -1.78 -0.36 1.79
C ASN A 59 -0.54 -0.83 2.57
N ASN A 60 -0.75 -1.46 3.73
CA ASN A 60 0.36 -2.03 4.52
C ASN A 60 1.07 -3.16 3.76
N ILE A 61 0.32 -4.03 3.09
CA ILE A 61 0.89 -5.11 2.28
C ILE A 61 1.73 -4.53 1.14
N ALA A 62 1.25 -3.52 0.44
CA ALA A 62 2.02 -2.86 -0.62
C ALA A 62 3.33 -2.26 -0.09
N MET A 63 3.29 -1.60 1.07
CA MET A 63 4.49 -1.04 1.70
C MET A 63 5.48 -2.12 2.13
N VAL A 64 5.01 -3.23 2.69
CA VAL A 64 5.87 -4.38 3.04
C VAL A 64 6.43 -5.04 1.79
N GLY A 65 5.65 -5.16 0.71
CA GLY A 65 6.10 -5.68 -0.58
C GLY A 65 7.32 -4.91 -1.11
N VAL A 66 7.26 -3.58 -1.12
CA VAL A 66 8.40 -2.74 -1.52
C VAL A 66 9.64 -3.01 -0.66
N ARG A 67 9.47 -3.19 0.66
CA ARG A 67 10.61 -3.52 1.54
C ARG A 67 11.19 -4.90 1.25
N LEU A 68 10.33 -5.88 0.93
CA LEU A 68 10.78 -7.21 0.53
C LEU A 68 11.50 -7.19 -0.81
N ASP A 69 11.05 -6.38 -1.77
CA ASP A 69 11.70 -6.22 -3.07
C ASP A 69 13.10 -5.61 -2.93
N ILE A 70 13.26 -4.62 -2.04
CA ILE A 70 14.58 -4.03 -1.75
C ILE A 70 15.48 -5.08 -1.06
N LEU A 71 14.96 -5.83 -0.10
CA LEU A 71 15.70 -6.89 0.58
C LEU A 71 16.14 -7.99 -0.40
N ASP A 72 15.28 -8.38 -1.35
CA ASP A 72 15.60 -9.34 -2.42
C ASP A 72 16.71 -8.81 -3.34
N LEU A 73 16.67 -7.53 -3.69
CA LEU A 73 17.74 -6.87 -4.44
C LEU A 73 19.06 -6.86 -3.67
N SER A 74 19.03 -6.53 -2.37
CA SER A 74 20.21 -6.57 -1.49
C SER A 74 20.81 -7.97 -1.41
N ILE A 75 19.99 -9.01 -1.21
CA ILE A 75 20.45 -10.41 -1.18
C ILE A 75 21.03 -10.85 -2.52
N THR A 76 20.36 -10.50 -3.63
CA THR A 76 20.87 -10.78 -4.98
C THR A 76 22.22 -10.12 -5.22
N ARG A 77 22.41 -8.89 -4.73
CA ARG A 77 23.69 -8.18 -4.83
C ARG A 77 24.78 -8.85 -3.98
N PHE A 78 24.44 -9.40 -2.82
CA PHE A 78 25.40 -10.20 -2.03
C PHE A 78 25.88 -11.44 -2.77
N ASP A 79 24.98 -12.17 -3.42
CA ASP A 79 25.34 -13.37 -4.20
C ASP A 79 26.28 -13.01 -5.38
N GLN A 80 25.99 -11.91 -6.07
CA GLN A 80 26.87 -11.39 -7.13
C GLN A 80 28.27 -11.02 -6.62
N ILE A 81 28.34 -10.27 -5.51
CA ILE A 81 29.61 -9.88 -4.89
C ILE A 81 30.40 -11.13 -4.47
N GLU A 82 29.74 -12.14 -3.90
CA GLU A 82 30.38 -13.39 -3.52
C GLU A 82 30.97 -14.11 -4.75
N GLY A 83 30.22 -14.18 -5.85
CA GLY A 83 30.68 -14.74 -7.13
C GLY A 83 31.89 -14.00 -7.68
N GLU A 84 31.86 -12.67 -7.69
CA GLU A 84 32.97 -11.81 -8.13
C GLU A 84 34.23 -12.06 -7.29
N VAL A 85 34.11 -12.03 -5.96
CA VAL A 85 35.23 -12.27 -5.04
C VAL A 85 35.82 -13.67 -5.22
N ARG A 86 35.00 -14.72 -5.35
CA ARG A 86 35.50 -16.08 -5.63
C ARG A 86 36.22 -16.18 -6.97
N GLN A 87 35.70 -15.53 -8.00
CA GLN A 87 36.32 -15.55 -9.33
C GLN A 87 37.69 -14.86 -9.33
N MET A 88 37.81 -13.73 -8.63
CA MET A 88 39.12 -13.08 -8.43
C MET A 88 40.08 -13.93 -7.62
N ALA A 89 39.62 -14.53 -6.52
CA ALA A 89 40.47 -15.41 -5.70
C ALA A 89 40.96 -16.64 -6.48
N ALA A 90 40.13 -17.21 -7.37
CA ALA A 90 40.54 -18.31 -8.24
C ALA A 90 41.57 -17.89 -9.30
N SER A 91 41.45 -16.67 -9.84
CA SER A 91 42.34 -16.13 -10.87
C SER A 91 43.77 -15.82 -10.39
N ASP A 92 43.96 -15.62 -9.08
CA ASP A 92 45.28 -15.32 -8.47
C ASP A 92 46.17 -16.58 -8.31
N SER A 93 45.67 -17.77 -8.66
CA SER A 93 46.39 -19.05 -8.51
C SER A 93 47.17 -19.53 -9.74
N THR A 94 47.05 -18.86 -10.91
CA THR A 94 47.56 -19.37 -12.20
C THR A 94 48.64 -18.49 -12.87
N GLY A 95 49.31 -17.58 -12.15
CA GLY A 95 50.29 -16.66 -12.78
C GLY A 95 51.59 -16.49 -11.99
N GLU A 96 52.71 -16.95 -12.57
CA GLU A 96 54.08 -16.59 -12.20
C GLU A 96 54.32 -15.07 -12.33
N ASN A 97 53.89 -14.25 -11.37
CA ASN A 97 54.55 -12.98 -11.00
C ASN A 97 53.78 -12.30 -9.87
N GLN A 98 54.44 -12.09 -8.72
CA GLN A 98 54.12 -11.06 -7.73
C GLN A 98 52.62 -10.73 -7.57
N ILE A 99 51.89 -11.74 -7.13
CA ILE A 99 50.74 -11.69 -6.23
C ILE A 99 50.07 -10.31 -6.17
N ASN A 100 48.99 -10.16 -6.93
CA ASN A 100 48.16 -8.96 -6.97
C ASN A 100 47.24 -8.86 -5.74
N LEU A 101 47.71 -9.35 -4.57
CA LEU A 101 46.99 -9.38 -3.29
C LEU A 101 46.55 -7.98 -2.89
N THR A 102 47.31 -6.93 -3.21
CA THR A 102 46.90 -5.55 -2.91
C THR A 102 45.63 -5.18 -3.67
N THR A 103 45.48 -5.60 -4.94
CA THR A 103 44.28 -5.34 -5.74
C THR A 103 43.12 -6.21 -5.29
N ALA A 104 43.35 -7.49 -4.99
CA ALA A 104 42.34 -8.38 -4.43
C ALA A 104 41.84 -7.90 -3.05
N GLN A 105 42.73 -7.40 -2.18
CA GLN A 105 42.39 -6.83 -0.87
C GLN A 105 41.62 -5.51 -1.00
N ASN A 106 42.03 -4.63 -1.93
CA ASN A 106 41.33 -3.38 -2.17
C ASN A 106 39.92 -3.62 -2.75
N TYR A 107 39.78 -4.61 -3.63
CA TYR A 107 38.48 -5.01 -4.15
C TYR A 107 37.60 -5.62 -3.05
N ALA A 108 38.12 -6.56 -2.27
CA ALA A 108 37.38 -7.15 -1.15
C ALA A 108 36.91 -6.10 -0.12
N ARG A 109 37.72 -5.05 0.13
CA ARG A 109 37.31 -3.90 0.96
C ARG A 109 36.20 -3.08 0.30
N SER A 110 36.30 -2.79 -0.99
CA SER A 110 35.24 -2.06 -1.73
C SER A 110 33.92 -2.83 -1.74
N SER A 111 33.98 -4.16 -1.90
CA SER A 111 32.80 -5.03 -1.83
C SER A 111 32.19 -5.06 -0.43
N LEU A 112 33.01 -5.10 0.62
CA LEU A 112 32.54 -5.01 2.00
C LEU A 112 31.86 -3.66 2.28
N ASP A 113 32.44 -2.56 1.81
CA ASP A 113 31.85 -1.23 1.94
C ASP A 113 30.51 -1.11 1.19
N GLU A 114 30.40 -1.72 0.02
CA GLU A 114 29.13 -1.81 -0.72
C GLU A 114 28.08 -2.60 0.07
N VAL A 115 28.46 -3.72 0.69
CA VAL A 115 27.58 -4.50 1.54
C VAL A 115 27.09 -3.71 2.75
N ILE A 116 28.00 -3.01 3.42
CA ILE A 116 27.66 -2.18 4.58
C ILE A 116 26.73 -1.04 4.17
N ASN A 117 26.95 -0.43 3.01
CA ASN A 117 26.08 0.63 2.49
C ASN A 117 24.69 0.09 2.15
N LEU A 118 24.56 -1.08 1.52
CA LEU A 118 23.26 -1.70 1.26
C LEU A 118 22.50 -1.97 2.56
N LEU A 119 23.17 -2.54 3.57
CA LEU A 119 22.58 -2.79 4.90
C LEU A 119 22.16 -1.51 5.62
N ASN A 120 22.90 -0.41 5.44
CA ASN A 120 22.55 0.88 6.01
C ASN A 120 21.45 1.62 5.24
N THR A 121 21.22 1.27 3.96
CA THR A 121 20.16 1.88 3.15
C THR A 121 18.80 1.20 3.38
N ASP A 122 18.82 -0.03 3.90
CA ASP A 122 17.63 -0.80 4.34
C ASP A 122 17.04 -0.35 5.69
N LEU A 123 17.71 0.55 6.44
CA LEU A 123 17.30 1.12 7.74
C LEU A 123 16.67 2.50 7.60
#